data_AF-A0A850W312-F1
#
_entry.id   AF-A0A850W312-F1
#
_cell.length_a   1.000
_cell.length_b   1.000
_cell.length_c   1.000
_cell.angle_alpha   90.00
_cell.angle_beta   90.00
_cell.angle_gamma   90.00
#
_symmetry.space_group_name_H-M   'P 1'
#
loop_
_entity.id
_entity.type
_entity.pdbx_description
1 polymer ?
#
loop_
_entity_poly.entity_id
_entity_poly.type
_entity_poly.pdbx_seq_one_letter_code
_entity_poly.pdbx_strand_id
1 'polypeptide(L)'
;AAGAWSEEVVDHFLRSRRIRARDGAAIRWFHAANSKARAGEAARSDVHMIEADVLLRGGKGGNGDPIMAHPPETDSDNTLQEWLKEMVNTNKGIKLDFKRYLKTK
;
A
#
# COMPACT_ATOMS: atom_id res chain seq x y z
N ALA A 1 20.87 -11.40 5.83
CA ALA A 1 21.55 -10.24 5.20
C ALA A 1 20.49 -9.20 4.88
N ALA A 2 20.69 -7.95 5.27
CA ALA A 2 19.78 -6.85 4.91
C ALA A 2 19.89 -6.57 3.40
N GLY A 3 18.78 -6.24 2.74
CA GLY A 3 18.78 -5.83 1.33
C GLY A 3 19.54 -4.52 1.13
N ALA A 4 20.13 -4.34 -0.06
CA ALA A 4 20.74 -3.07 -0.43
C ALA A 4 19.64 -2.09 -0.90
N TRP A 5 19.86 -0.78 -0.73
CA TRP A 5 18.95 0.27 -1.21
C TRP A 5 18.72 0.24 -2.74
N SER A 6 19.60 -0.41 -3.49
CA SER A 6 19.52 -0.61 -4.94
C SER A 6 18.99 -1.99 -5.35
N GLU A 7 18.45 -2.78 -4.42
CA GLU A 7 17.94 -4.11 -4.72
C GLU A 7 16.59 -4.04 -5.43
N GLU A 8 16.51 -4.67 -6.59
CA GLU A 8 15.26 -4.87 -7.32
C GLU A 8 14.28 -5.73 -6.51
N VAL A 9 12.99 -5.37 -6.53
CA VAL A 9 11.94 -6.06 -5.75
C VAL A 9 11.88 -7.57 -6.05
N VAL A 10 12.07 -7.95 -7.31
CA VAL A 10 12.12 -9.35 -7.73
C VAL A 10 13.29 -10.08 -7.07
N ASP A 11 14.46 -9.46 -7.03
CA ASP A 11 15.67 -10.05 -6.44
C ASP A 11 15.53 -10.18 -4.91
N HIS A 12 14.90 -9.20 -4.26
CA HIS A 12 14.58 -9.26 -2.84
C HIS A 12 13.70 -10.47 -2.50
N PHE A 13 12.59 -10.65 -3.22
CA PHE A 13 11.66 -11.75 -2.96
C PHE A 13 12.23 -13.11 -3.36
N LEU A 14 13.11 -13.16 -4.38
CA LEU A 14 13.81 -14.39 -4.74
C LEU A 14 14.81 -14.80 -3.67
N ARG A 15 15.65 -13.86 -3.19
CA ARG A 15 16.65 -14.12 -2.15
C ARG A 15 16.00 -14.56 -0.83
N SER A 16 14.86 -13.98 -0.48
CA SER A 16 14.07 -14.36 0.69
C SER A 16 13.24 -15.63 0.50
N ARG A 17 13.36 -16.31 -0.66
CA ARG A 17 12.65 -17.54 -1.02
C ARG A 17 11.12 -17.40 -1.01
N ARG A 18 10.62 -16.20 -1.28
CA ARG A 18 9.19 -15.91 -1.32
C ARG A 18 8.59 -16.09 -2.72
N ILE A 19 9.43 -15.94 -3.76
CA ILE A 19 9.14 -16.39 -5.12
C ILE A 19 10.13 -17.48 -5.54
N ARG A 20 9.73 -18.33 -6.49
CA ARG A 20 10.50 -19.51 -6.91
C ARG A 20 11.41 -19.28 -8.12
N ALA A 21 11.17 -18.20 -8.85
CA ALA A 21 11.90 -17.82 -10.05
C ALA A 21 12.09 -16.31 -10.08
N ARG A 22 13.08 -15.84 -10.85
CA ARG A 22 13.31 -14.41 -11.10
C ARG A 22 12.27 -13.87 -12.09
N ASP A 23 11.01 -13.88 -11.66
CA ASP A 23 9.85 -13.51 -12.46
C ASP A 23 8.96 -12.54 -11.67
N GLY A 24 8.73 -11.35 -12.22
CA GLY A 24 7.87 -10.34 -11.62
C GLY A 24 6.41 -10.79 -11.51
N ALA A 25 5.94 -11.66 -12.40
CA ALA A 25 4.58 -12.21 -12.36
C ALA A 25 4.36 -13.15 -11.16
N ALA A 26 5.43 -13.64 -10.53
CA ALA A 26 5.34 -14.42 -9.29
C ALA A 26 5.05 -13.55 -8.05
N ILE A 27 5.18 -12.22 -8.16
CA ILE A 27 4.85 -11.29 -7.07
C ILE A 27 3.33 -11.14 -7.00
N ARG A 28 2.79 -11.37 -5.81
CA ARG A 28 1.34 -11.32 -5.52
C ARG A 28 1.01 -10.05 -4.77
N TRP A 29 -0.12 -9.45 -5.13
CA TRP A 29 -0.53 -8.12 -4.68
C TRP A 29 -1.88 -8.18 -3.97
N PHE A 30 -2.00 -7.44 -2.88
CA PHE A 30 -3.30 -7.06 -2.32
C PHE A 30 -3.63 -5.66 -2.81
N HIS A 31 -4.75 -5.51 -3.52
CA HIS A 31 -5.16 -4.25 -4.12
C HIS A 31 -6.11 -3.46 -3.21
N ALA A 32 -5.96 -2.14 -3.17
CA ALA A 32 -6.83 -1.19 -2.49
C ALA A 32 -7.06 -1.52 -1.01
N ALA A 33 -5.99 -1.64 -0.21
CA ALA A 33 -6.05 -1.86 1.24
C ALA A 33 -6.45 -0.59 2.01
N ASN A 34 -7.60 0.01 1.63
CA ASN A 34 -7.94 1.40 1.97
C ASN A 34 -8.71 1.59 3.28
N SER A 35 -9.01 0.53 4.03
CA SER A 35 -9.69 0.62 5.33
C SER A 35 -8.93 -0.12 6.41
N LYS A 36 -9.24 0.09 7.69
CA LYS A 36 -8.60 -0.68 8.78
C LYS A 36 -8.82 -2.17 8.62
N ALA A 37 -10.03 -2.58 8.24
CA ALA A 37 -10.36 -3.97 7.98
C ALA A 37 -9.53 -4.58 6.84
N ARG A 38 -9.43 -3.87 5.71
CA ARG A 38 -8.67 -4.35 4.54
C ARG A 38 -7.15 -4.32 4.78
N ALA A 39 -6.65 -3.32 5.51
CA ALA A 39 -5.26 -3.27 5.93
C ALA A 39 -4.91 -4.47 6.82
N GLY A 40 -5.75 -4.79 7.80
CA GLY A 40 -5.57 -5.97 8.65
C GLY A 40 -5.68 -7.29 7.90
N GLU A 41 -6.53 -7.40 6.89
CA GLU A 41 -6.58 -8.55 6.00
C GLU A 41 -5.29 -8.68 5.17
N ALA A 42 -4.86 -7.60 4.54
CA ALA A 42 -3.67 -7.55 3.71
C ALA A 42 -2.40 -7.90 4.51
N ALA A 43 -2.25 -7.35 5.71
CA ALA A 43 -1.13 -7.62 6.62
C ALA A 43 -1.00 -9.11 6.97
N ARG A 44 -2.13 -9.81 7.17
CA ARG A 44 -2.19 -11.24 7.52
C ARG A 44 -2.18 -12.17 6.32
N SER A 45 -2.46 -11.67 5.12
CA SER A 45 -2.49 -12.46 3.90
C SER A 45 -1.10 -13.01 3.53
N ASP A 46 -1.02 -13.90 2.56
CA ASP A 46 0.22 -14.48 2.08
C ASP A 46 0.85 -13.70 0.89
N VAL A 47 0.28 -12.55 0.53
CA VAL A 47 0.77 -11.68 -0.55
C VAL A 47 2.17 -11.12 -0.27
N HIS A 48 2.80 -10.58 -1.30
CA HIS A 48 4.14 -10.00 -1.24
C HIS A 48 4.09 -8.47 -1.09
N MET A 49 3.20 -7.86 -1.87
CA MET A 49 3.03 -6.42 -1.96
C MET A 49 1.62 -6.02 -1.54
N ILE A 50 1.50 -4.88 -0.87
CA ILE A 50 0.22 -4.28 -0.55
C ILE A 50 0.15 -2.92 -1.23
N GLU A 51 -0.95 -2.70 -1.91
CA GLU A 51 -1.28 -1.47 -2.58
C GLU A 51 -2.40 -0.77 -1.84
N ALA A 52 -2.29 0.56 -1.70
CA ALA A 52 -3.36 1.36 -1.16
C ALA A 52 -3.32 2.79 -1.72
N ASP A 53 -4.49 3.39 -1.81
CA ASP A 53 -4.72 4.71 -2.38
C ASP A 53 -4.69 5.77 -1.28
N VAL A 54 -4.03 6.90 -1.53
CA VAL A 54 -3.92 8.00 -0.58
C VAL A 54 -4.57 9.25 -1.15
N LEU A 55 -5.47 9.86 -0.39
CA LEU A 55 -6.06 11.17 -0.69
C LEU A 55 -6.08 12.07 0.55
N LEU A 56 -6.30 13.36 0.33
CA LEU A 56 -6.46 14.33 1.41
C LEU A 56 -7.94 14.43 1.78
N ARG A 57 -8.30 14.07 3.01
CA ARG A 57 -9.67 14.08 3.54
C ARG A 57 -10.40 15.38 3.20
N GLY A 58 -11.62 15.26 2.65
CA GLY A 58 -12.47 16.39 2.26
C GLY A 58 -11.94 17.21 1.06
N GLY A 59 -10.83 16.82 0.45
CA GLY A 59 -10.25 17.46 -0.72
C GLY A 59 -9.91 18.94 -0.58
N LYS A 60 -10.10 19.71 -1.66
CA LYS A 60 -9.76 21.15 -1.70
C LYS A 60 -10.80 21.93 -0.88
N GLY A 61 -10.58 21.99 0.43
CA GLY A 61 -11.47 22.61 1.43
C GLY A 61 -11.62 21.78 2.70
N GLY A 62 -11.16 20.52 2.70
CA GLY A 62 -11.07 19.69 3.91
C GLY A 62 -9.87 20.08 4.79
N ASN A 63 -9.69 19.34 5.87
CA ASN A 63 -8.60 19.57 6.82
C ASN A 63 -7.21 19.17 6.27
N GLY A 64 -7.15 18.44 5.15
CA GLY A 64 -5.91 18.04 4.51
C GLY A 64 -5.27 16.79 5.11
N ASP A 65 -5.98 16.04 5.95
CA ASP A 65 -5.44 14.81 6.54
C ASP A 65 -5.26 13.72 5.47
N PRO A 66 -4.08 13.10 5.33
CA PRO A 66 -3.88 12.00 4.40
C PRO A 66 -4.58 10.74 4.94
N ILE A 67 -5.49 10.21 4.14
CA ILE A 67 -6.30 9.04 4.48
C ILE A 67 -6.22 8.01 3.36
N MET A 68 -6.47 6.75 3.72
CA MET A 68 -6.46 5.66 2.78
C MET A 68 -7.81 5.61 2.07
N ALA A 69 -7.91 6.12 0.85
CA ALA A 69 -9.16 6.11 0.09
C ALA A 69 -8.90 6.31 -1.41
N HIS A 70 -9.78 5.75 -2.22
CA HIS A 70 -9.83 5.91 -3.67
C HIS A 70 -11.08 6.73 -4.01
N PRO A 71 -11.09 7.61 -5.02
CA PRO A 71 -12.33 8.26 -5.46
C PRO A 71 -13.38 7.23 -5.94
N PRO A 72 -14.70 7.47 -5.74
CA PRO A 72 -15.32 8.73 -5.30
C PRO A 72 -15.34 8.92 -3.78
N GLU A 73 -14.83 7.98 -2.99
CA GLU A 73 -14.73 8.14 -1.54
C GLU A 73 -13.88 9.37 -1.20
N THR A 74 -14.37 10.17 -0.25
CA THR A 74 -13.69 11.39 0.24
C THR A 74 -13.27 11.27 1.70
N ASP A 75 -13.56 10.11 2.30
CA ASP A 75 -13.29 9.78 3.69
C ASP A 75 -12.94 8.28 3.86
N SER A 76 -12.29 7.94 4.98
CA SER A 76 -11.91 6.58 5.39
C SER A 76 -11.78 6.48 6.92
N ASP A 77 -11.96 5.27 7.44
CA ASP A 77 -11.71 4.92 8.84
C ASP A 77 -10.21 4.76 9.17
N ASN A 78 -9.34 4.86 8.16
CA ASN A 78 -7.91 4.64 8.27
C ASN A 78 -7.12 5.83 7.74
N THR A 79 -6.36 6.49 8.61
CA THR A 79 -5.38 7.51 8.21
C THR A 79 -4.14 6.85 7.60
N LEU A 80 -3.39 7.58 6.77
CA LEU A 80 -2.10 7.09 6.27
C LEU A 80 -1.15 6.74 7.41
N GLN A 81 -1.17 7.51 8.50
CA GLN A 81 -0.32 7.25 9.65
C GLN A 81 -0.67 5.93 10.36
N GLU A 82 -1.96 5.66 10.60
CA GLU A 82 -2.41 4.39 11.19
C GLU A 82 -2.07 3.22 10.28
N TRP A 83 -2.32 3.35 8.97
CA TRP A 83 -2.00 2.33 7.98
C TRP A 83 -0.49 2.01 7.95
N LEU A 84 0.38 3.03 7.96
CA LEU A 84 1.83 2.82 7.99
C LEU A 84 2.30 2.14 9.28
N LYS A 85 1.70 2.47 10.43
CA LYS A 85 1.99 1.79 11.71
C LYS A 85 1.61 0.32 11.67
N GLU A 86 0.56 -0.04 10.96
CA GLU A 86 0.20 -1.44 10.75
C GLU A 86 1.20 -2.14 9.83
N MET A 87 1.53 -1.52 8.68
CA MET A 87 2.36 -2.15 7.66
C MET A 87 3.85 -2.26 8.03
N VAL A 88 4.40 -1.33 8.81
CA VAL A 88 5.82 -1.36 9.23
C VAL A 88 6.17 -2.61 10.05
N ASN A 89 5.17 -3.23 10.69
CA ASN A 89 5.33 -4.46 11.46
C ASN A 89 5.22 -5.73 10.62
N THR A 90 5.07 -5.58 9.30
CA THR A 90 4.95 -6.70 8.36
C THR A 90 6.23 -6.88 7.55
N ASN A 91 6.30 -7.98 6.80
CA ASN A 91 7.35 -8.23 5.81
C ASN A 91 6.86 -7.96 4.37
N LYS A 92 5.88 -7.08 4.21
CA LYS A 92 5.27 -6.75 2.92
C LYS A 92 5.99 -5.55 2.30
N GLY A 93 6.13 -5.54 0.98
CA GLY A 93 6.41 -4.29 0.29
C GLY A 93 5.12 -3.47 0.12
N ILE A 94 5.25 -2.16 -0.04
CA ILE A 94 4.11 -1.25 -0.16
C ILE A 94 4.18 -0.42 -1.45
N LYS A 95 3.02 -0.18 -2.08
CA LYS A 95 2.82 0.86 -3.09
C LYS A 95 1.75 1.81 -2.57
N LEU A 96 2.12 3.08 -2.38
CA LEU A 96 1.17 4.15 -2.07
C LEU A 96 0.80 4.87 -3.37
N ASP A 97 -0.47 4.79 -3.76
CA ASP A 97 -1.00 5.46 -4.94
C ASP A 97 -1.63 6.80 -4.54
N PHE A 98 -0.83 7.86 -4.63
CA PHE A 98 -1.26 9.22 -4.27
C PHE A 98 -2.22 9.76 -5.33
N LYS A 99 -3.48 9.90 -4.95
CA LYS A 99 -4.52 10.44 -5.81
C LYS A 99 -4.51 11.96 -5.74
N ARG A 100 -4.53 12.57 -6.92
CA ARG A 100 -4.87 13.98 -7.07
C ARG A 100 -6.36 14.08 -7.36
N TYR A 101 -7.05 14.99 -6.67
CA TYR A 101 -8.39 15.42 -7.09
C TYR A 101 -8.33 15.97 -8.51
N LEU A 102 -8.79 15.19 -9.48
CA LEU A 102 -9.13 15.70 -10.81
C LEU A 102 -10.50 16.34 -10.68
N LYS A 103 -10.54 17.68 -10.58
CA LYS A 103 -11.78 18.38 -10.94
C LYS A 103 -11.95 18.18 -12.45
N THR A 104 -12.98 17.45 -12.86
CA THR A 104 -13.60 17.75 -14.15
C THR A 104 -13.99 19.22 -14.11
N LYS A 105 -13.44 19.99 -15.06
CA LYS A 105 -13.81 21.38 -15.27
C LYS A 105 -15.29 21.49 -15.58
#